data_AF-A0A1V9Z9G6-F1
#
_entry.id   AF-A0A1V9Z9G6-F1
#
_cell.length_a   1.000
_cell.length_b   1.000
_cell.length_c   1.000
_cell.angle_alpha   90.00
_cell.angle_beta   90.00
_cell.angle_gamma   90.00
#
_symmetry.space_group_name_H-M   'P 1'
#
loop_
_entity.id
_entity.type
_entity.pdbx_description
1 polymer ?
#
loop_
_entity_poly.entity_id
_entity_poly.type
_entity_poly.pdbx_seq_one_letter_code
_entity_poly.pdbx_strand_id
1 'polypeptide(L)'
;MEAEVSFLLGLINCRRSRRGDWDSSIIEASHLHLSVPACLERASYMSEASTLTITVNLGGPALPDLHDLFFFLPSMCNTENGVYCYALADASEVRENAATSVVALLNDKLVVASSFLALQLVHMIDQTVQAAATTIDTADVTRKLLSRVRTRLASHPDACDVLLCLLATAATSPNRLSPFPPMFKSEAKDDLGTLIAEEDFPLSLALADLDVRFVGEVIASPDPWFDRAAAEHGSTMCYHGSKMVHFHSILQNGLQVMSGTRHMSSGNVFGDGIYFAQSPQVAMNFAFGTPCQQWSQSRVMSKNAICVAVCQVLKDPAVLKTLPASQADGTYYVLSDHRHVRIKYLLVLSPKAVARTSAWDVVFGSPWEIVMSVFWFAVAYLVWSVADAT
;
A
#
# COMPACT_ATOMS: atom_id res chain seq x y z
N MET A 1 -29.04 -1.77 -7.59
CA MET A 1 -27.86 -2.00 -8.46
C MET A 1 -26.60 -1.36 -7.88
N GLU A 2 -26.53 -0.03 -7.70
CA GLU A 2 -25.34 0.63 -7.11
C GLU A 2 -24.94 0.07 -5.72
N ALA A 3 -25.91 -0.18 -4.85
CA ALA A 3 -25.65 -0.80 -3.54
C ALA A 3 -25.05 -2.21 -3.66
N GLU A 4 -25.54 -3.02 -4.60
CA GLU A 4 -25.02 -4.36 -4.89
C GLU A 4 -23.61 -4.30 -5.49
N VAL A 5 -23.35 -3.36 -6.40
CA VAL A 5 -22.01 -3.14 -6.96
C VAL A 5 -21.04 -2.71 -5.86
N SER A 6 -21.42 -1.75 -5.02
CA SER A 6 -20.60 -1.31 -3.89
C SER A 6 -20.34 -2.44 -2.90
N PHE A 7 -21.35 -3.26 -2.61
CA PHE A 7 -21.20 -4.44 -1.75
C PHE A 7 -20.25 -5.47 -2.36
N LEU A 8 -20.39 -5.76 -3.66
CA LEU A 8 -19.49 -6.67 -4.38
C LEU A 8 -18.03 -6.19 -4.38
N LEU A 9 -17.81 -4.90 -4.66
CA LEU A 9 -16.47 -4.29 -4.62
C LEU A 9 -15.85 -4.41 -3.23
N GLY A 10 -16.61 -4.08 -2.19
CA GLY A 10 -16.17 -4.24 -0.81
C GLY A 10 -15.87 -5.71 -0.48
N LEU A 11 -16.76 -6.63 -0.86
CA LEU A 11 -16.59 -8.06 -0.62
C LEU A 11 -15.30 -8.60 -1.25
N ILE A 12 -15.08 -8.35 -2.55
CA ILE A 12 -13.92 -8.88 -3.29
C ILE A 12 -12.63 -8.17 -2.88
N ASN A 13 -12.61 -6.84 -2.81
CA ASN A 13 -11.37 -6.09 -2.56
C ASN A 13 -10.94 -6.10 -1.09
N CYS A 14 -11.87 -6.13 -0.13
CA CYS A 14 -11.53 -6.25 1.30
C CYS A 14 -11.03 -7.66 1.66
N ARG A 15 -11.21 -8.67 0.80
CA ARG A 15 -10.66 -10.01 1.02
C ARG A 15 -9.13 -10.01 1.12
N ARG A 16 -8.42 -9.09 0.46
CA ARG A 16 -6.95 -8.99 0.54
C ARG A 16 -6.45 -8.56 1.91
N SER A 17 -7.25 -7.81 2.66
CA SER A 17 -6.97 -7.43 4.06
C SER A 17 -7.07 -8.62 5.03
N ARG A 18 -7.64 -9.78 4.64
CA ARG A 18 -7.92 -10.92 5.54
C ARG A 18 -6.85 -12.02 5.56
N ARG A 19 -5.74 -11.90 4.81
CA ARG A 19 -4.71 -12.97 4.75
C ARG A 19 -3.62 -12.90 5.83
N GLY A 20 -3.73 -11.99 6.79
CA GLY A 20 -3.07 -12.07 8.07
C GLY A 20 -4.08 -11.68 9.15
N ASP A 21 -4.45 -12.63 10.01
CA ASP A 21 -5.37 -12.41 11.14
C ASP A 21 -5.08 -11.09 11.85
N TRP A 22 -6.14 -10.30 12.11
CA TRP A 22 -6.60 -9.81 13.43
C TRP A 22 -7.92 -9.04 13.17
N ASP A 23 -9.01 -9.52 13.77
CA ASP A 23 -10.36 -8.93 13.90
C ASP A 23 -11.17 -8.58 12.63
N SER A 24 -11.96 -9.57 12.24
CA SER A 24 -13.02 -9.64 11.23
C SER A 24 -14.21 -8.69 11.47
N SER A 25 -14.01 -7.36 11.49
CA SER A 25 -15.08 -6.42 11.88
C SER A 25 -16.02 -5.92 10.76
N ILE A 26 -15.84 -6.27 9.48
CA ILE A 26 -16.75 -5.78 8.42
C ILE A 26 -18.02 -6.63 8.26
N ILE A 27 -18.07 -7.89 8.72
CA ILE A 27 -19.27 -8.76 8.59
C ILE A 27 -19.67 -9.46 9.91
N GLU A 28 -18.97 -9.23 11.03
CA GLU A 28 -19.42 -9.74 12.34
C GLU A 28 -20.67 -9.04 12.87
N ALA A 29 -20.97 -7.82 12.43
CA ALA A 29 -22.24 -7.18 12.78
C ALA A 29 -23.47 -7.92 12.20
N SER A 30 -23.28 -8.83 11.24
CA SER A 30 -24.37 -9.54 10.55
C SER A 30 -24.32 -11.07 10.64
N HIS A 31 -23.44 -11.67 11.47
CA HIS A 31 -23.33 -13.14 11.64
C HIS A 31 -23.19 -13.96 10.33
N LEU A 32 -22.82 -13.33 9.22
CA LEU A 32 -22.75 -13.95 7.90
C LEU A 32 -21.28 -14.16 7.54
N HIS A 33 -20.76 -15.37 7.76
CA HIS A 33 -19.42 -15.78 7.32
C HIS A 33 -19.38 -15.89 5.78
N LEU A 34 -19.41 -14.77 5.07
CA LEU A 34 -19.28 -14.75 3.62
C LEU A 34 -17.82 -14.92 3.24
N SER A 35 -17.50 -16.10 2.68
CA SER A 35 -16.21 -16.42 2.09
C SER A 35 -16.21 -16.05 0.62
N VAL A 36 -15.28 -15.19 0.20
CA VAL A 36 -15.06 -14.92 -1.22
C VAL A 36 -14.40 -16.14 -1.87
N PRO A 37 -14.83 -16.58 -3.07
CA PRO A 37 -14.21 -17.68 -3.83
C PRO A 37 -12.77 -17.42 -4.23
N ALA A 38 -11.86 -18.37 -4.05
CA ALA A 38 -10.41 -18.17 -4.26
C ALA A 38 -10.00 -17.74 -5.69
N CYS A 39 -10.87 -17.97 -6.68
CA CYS A 39 -10.67 -17.51 -8.04
C CYS A 39 -10.88 -15.99 -8.21
N LEU A 40 -11.51 -15.28 -7.28
CA LEU A 40 -11.74 -13.83 -7.40
C LEU A 40 -10.59 -13.04 -6.77
N GLU A 41 -9.94 -12.19 -7.58
CA GLU A 41 -8.72 -11.47 -7.18
C GLU A 41 -8.92 -9.98 -6.94
N ARG A 42 -9.71 -9.33 -7.81
CA ARG A 42 -9.98 -7.89 -7.77
C ARG A 42 -11.28 -7.59 -8.49
N ALA A 43 -11.98 -6.56 -8.04
CA ALA A 43 -13.08 -5.97 -8.79
C ALA A 43 -12.92 -4.45 -8.90
N SER A 44 -13.32 -3.88 -10.03
CA SER A 44 -13.40 -2.44 -10.24
C SER A 44 -14.64 -2.10 -11.03
N TYR A 45 -15.24 -0.95 -10.74
CA TYR A 45 -16.43 -0.48 -11.44
C TYR A 45 -16.15 0.85 -12.13
N MET A 46 -16.53 0.94 -13.40
CA MET A 46 -16.51 2.17 -14.18
C MET A 46 -17.94 2.64 -14.37
N SER A 47 -18.33 3.68 -13.64
CA SER A 47 -19.69 4.24 -13.69
C SER A 47 -20.06 4.77 -15.07
N GLU A 48 -19.13 5.45 -15.73
CA GLU A 48 -19.31 6.04 -17.07
C GLU A 48 -19.67 4.99 -18.13
N ALA A 49 -19.02 3.83 -18.07
CA ALA A 49 -19.27 2.71 -18.98
C ALA A 49 -20.34 1.74 -18.45
N SER A 50 -20.81 1.92 -17.20
CA SER A 50 -21.62 0.94 -16.48
C SER A 50 -21.04 -0.47 -16.52
N THR A 51 -19.71 -0.57 -16.48
CA THR A 51 -18.98 -1.82 -16.62
C THR A 51 -18.30 -2.18 -15.31
N LEU A 52 -18.63 -3.37 -14.81
CA LEU A 52 -17.97 -4.01 -13.69
C LEU A 52 -16.89 -4.95 -14.24
N THR A 53 -15.62 -4.70 -13.90
CA THR A 53 -14.51 -5.58 -14.23
C THR A 53 -14.18 -6.44 -13.01
N ILE A 54 -14.12 -7.76 -13.20
CA ILE A 54 -13.67 -8.71 -12.17
C ILE A 54 -12.48 -9.48 -12.72
N THR A 55 -11.34 -9.35 -12.04
CA THR A 55 -10.16 -10.16 -12.33
C THR A 55 -10.34 -11.52 -11.67
N VAL A 56 -10.37 -12.57 -12.50
CA VAL A 56 -10.48 -13.97 -12.06
C VAL A 56 -9.17 -14.72 -12.30
N ASN A 57 -8.84 -15.64 -11.41
CA ASN A 57 -7.72 -16.55 -11.54
C ASN A 57 -8.22 -17.91 -12.01
N LEU A 58 -7.85 -18.29 -13.23
CA LEU A 58 -8.18 -19.57 -13.85
C LEU A 58 -7.09 -20.65 -13.62
N GLY A 59 -5.89 -20.24 -13.19
CA GLY A 59 -4.69 -21.08 -13.06
C GLY A 59 -4.42 -21.63 -11.65
N GLY A 60 -5.30 -21.36 -10.69
CA GLY A 60 -5.16 -21.81 -9.30
C GLY A 60 -4.12 -21.03 -8.47
N PRO A 61 -3.86 -21.45 -7.22
CA PRO A 61 -3.13 -20.63 -6.23
C PRO A 61 -1.60 -20.59 -6.42
N ALA A 62 -1.02 -21.53 -7.16
CA ALA A 62 0.44 -21.64 -7.33
C ALA A 62 0.99 -20.75 -8.45
N LEU A 63 0.30 -20.71 -9.60
CA LEU A 63 0.64 -19.91 -10.78
C LEU A 63 -0.65 -19.23 -11.27
N PRO A 64 -0.92 -17.98 -10.84
CA PRO A 64 -2.19 -17.35 -11.14
C PRO A 64 -2.29 -17.05 -12.63
N ASP A 65 -3.34 -17.56 -13.28
CA ASP A 65 -3.71 -17.18 -14.65
C ASP A 65 -4.85 -16.16 -14.59
N LEU A 66 -4.46 -14.89 -14.47
CA LEU A 66 -5.42 -13.80 -14.25
C LEU A 66 -6.10 -13.39 -15.55
N HIS A 67 -7.41 -13.25 -15.56
CA HIS A 67 -8.19 -12.75 -16.69
C HIS A 67 -9.19 -11.72 -16.21
N ASP A 68 -9.35 -10.64 -16.96
CA ASP A 68 -10.36 -9.63 -16.67
C ASP A 68 -11.66 -9.99 -17.39
N LEU A 69 -12.69 -10.25 -16.59
CA LEU A 69 -14.07 -10.42 -17.06
C LEU A 69 -14.81 -9.10 -16.91
N PHE A 70 -15.48 -8.66 -17.96
CA PHE A 70 -16.23 -7.42 -18.01
C PHE A 70 -17.72 -7.72 -18.01
N PHE A 71 -18.44 -7.16 -17.04
CA PHE A 71 -19.87 -7.28 -16.89
C PHE A 71 -20.49 -5.92 -17.20
N PHE A 72 -21.18 -5.82 -18.34
CA PHE A 72 -21.97 -4.65 -18.66
C PHE A 72 -23.28 -4.73 -17.87
N LEU A 73 -23.54 -3.69 -17.09
CA LEU A 73 -24.73 -3.54 -16.25
C LEU A 73 -25.59 -2.42 -16.86
N PRO A 74 -26.56 -2.72 -17.74
CA PRO A 74 -27.40 -1.69 -18.33
C PRO A 74 -28.12 -0.91 -17.23
N SER A 75 -28.13 0.42 -17.34
CA SER A 75 -28.94 1.28 -16.48
C SER A 75 -30.41 0.86 -16.54
N MET A 76 -31.13 1.01 -15.42
CA MET A 76 -32.52 0.58 -15.13
C MET A 76 -33.59 1.07 -16.13
N CYS A 77 -33.22 1.70 -17.23
CA CYS A 77 -34.12 2.39 -18.17
C CYS A 77 -34.70 1.48 -19.27
N ASN A 78 -34.24 0.23 -19.44
CA ASN A 78 -34.90 -0.74 -20.33
C ASN A 78 -34.81 -2.16 -19.76
N THR A 79 -35.97 -2.71 -19.39
CA THR A 79 -36.16 -3.96 -18.64
C THR A 79 -35.92 -5.25 -19.44
N GLU A 80 -35.38 -5.18 -20.65
CA GLU A 80 -35.23 -6.36 -21.53
C GLU A 80 -33.78 -6.85 -21.69
N ASN A 81 -32.78 -6.05 -21.30
CA ASN A 81 -31.38 -6.44 -21.45
C ASN A 81 -30.80 -6.90 -20.11
N GLY A 82 -30.48 -8.19 -20.03
CA GLY A 82 -29.80 -8.82 -18.90
C GLY A 82 -28.35 -8.34 -18.75
N VAL A 83 -27.68 -8.80 -17.70
CA VAL A 83 -26.25 -8.57 -17.50
C VAL A 83 -25.46 -9.35 -18.55
N TYR A 84 -24.54 -8.70 -19.26
CA TYR A 84 -23.71 -9.35 -20.27
C TYR A 84 -22.25 -9.42 -19.84
N CYS A 85 -21.68 -10.61 -19.88
CA CYS A 85 -20.26 -10.84 -19.62
C CYS A 85 -19.49 -10.90 -20.95
N TYR A 86 -18.33 -10.27 -21.00
CA TYR A 86 -17.38 -10.38 -22.10
C TYR A 86 -15.94 -10.36 -21.58
N ALA A 87 -15.01 -10.85 -22.39
CA ALA A 87 -13.57 -10.73 -22.14
C ALA A 87 -12.94 -10.00 -23.33
N LEU A 88 -11.91 -9.21 -23.08
CA LEU A 88 -11.10 -8.65 -24.17
C LEU A 88 -10.35 -9.81 -24.84
N ALA A 89 -10.64 -10.05 -26.12
CA ALA A 89 -9.86 -10.99 -26.92
C ALA A 89 -8.50 -10.35 -27.23
N ASP A 90 -7.42 -10.95 -26.76
CA ASP A 90 -6.09 -10.54 -27.16
C ASP A 90 -5.91 -10.88 -28.65
N ALA A 91 -5.62 -9.88 -29.48
CA ALA A 91 -5.62 -10.01 -30.94
C ALA A 91 -4.59 -11.02 -31.48
N SER A 92 -3.69 -11.53 -30.63
CA SER A 92 -2.69 -12.54 -30.98
C SER A 92 -3.12 -13.99 -30.78
N GLU A 93 -4.26 -14.29 -30.15
CA GLU A 93 -4.63 -15.66 -29.77
C GLU A 93 -6.02 -16.06 -30.28
N VAL A 94 -6.06 -16.59 -31.51
CA VAL A 94 -7.22 -17.22 -32.17
C VAL A 94 -7.52 -18.63 -31.61
N ARG A 95 -6.81 -19.07 -30.56
CA ARG A 95 -7.07 -20.37 -29.90
C ARG A 95 -7.96 -20.15 -28.68
N GLU A 96 -8.89 -21.07 -28.46
CA GLU A 96 -9.89 -21.08 -27.37
C GLU A 96 -9.30 -20.62 -26.04
N ASN A 97 -9.45 -19.34 -25.73
CA ASN A 97 -9.04 -18.78 -24.46
C ASN A 97 -9.97 -19.31 -23.37
N ALA A 98 -9.40 -19.87 -22.29
CA ALA A 98 -10.18 -20.35 -21.15
C ALA A 98 -11.14 -19.27 -20.61
N ALA A 99 -10.75 -17.99 -20.70
CA ALA A 99 -11.63 -16.86 -20.41
C ALA A 99 -12.86 -16.79 -21.32
N THR A 100 -12.73 -17.05 -22.62
CA THR A 100 -13.85 -17.09 -23.57
C THR A 100 -14.82 -18.23 -23.25
N SER A 101 -14.31 -19.41 -22.88
CA SER A 101 -15.14 -20.53 -22.43
C SER A 101 -15.89 -20.20 -21.14
N VAL A 102 -15.23 -19.56 -20.18
CA VAL A 102 -15.85 -19.07 -18.94
C VAL A 102 -16.92 -18.01 -19.23
N VAL A 103 -16.65 -17.08 -20.15
CA VAL A 103 -17.61 -16.05 -20.58
C VAL A 103 -18.86 -16.67 -21.21
N ALA A 104 -18.70 -17.67 -22.08
CA ALA A 104 -19.83 -18.36 -22.72
C ALA A 104 -20.72 -19.02 -21.66
N LEU A 105 -20.14 -19.79 -20.75
CA LEU A 105 -20.86 -20.44 -19.65
C LEU A 105 -21.50 -19.44 -18.67
N LEU A 106 -20.87 -18.28 -18.45
CA LEU A 106 -21.43 -17.22 -17.63
C LEU A 106 -22.63 -16.57 -18.30
N ASN A 107 -22.55 -16.25 -19.59
CA ASN A 107 -23.67 -15.66 -20.33
C ASN A 107 -24.89 -16.59 -20.34
N ASP A 108 -24.69 -17.91 -20.50
CA ASP A 108 -25.79 -18.89 -20.40
C ASP A 108 -26.51 -18.83 -19.04
N LYS A 109 -25.75 -18.66 -17.94
CA LYS A 109 -26.31 -18.52 -16.58
C LYS A 109 -26.92 -17.14 -16.33
N LEU A 110 -26.34 -16.07 -16.89
CA LEU A 110 -26.80 -14.69 -16.70
C LEU A 110 -28.11 -14.41 -17.44
N VAL A 111 -28.36 -15.06 -18.58
CA VAL A 111 -29.64 -14.97 -19.32
C VAL A 111 -30.82 -15.44 -18.46
N VAL A 112 -30.60 -16.36 -17.52
CA VAL A 112 -31.64 -16.89 -16.62
C VAL A 112 -31.86 -15.98 -15.39
N ALA A 113 -30.92 -15.09 -15.08
CA ALA A 113 -31.00 -14.23 -13.90
C ALA A 113 -31.89 -13.01 -14.16
N SER A 114 -33.00 -12.89 -13.42
CA SER A 114 -33.96 -11.78 -13.53
C SER A 114 -33.48 -10.47 -12.91
N SER A 115 -32.48 -10.50 -12.03
CA SER A 115 -31.93 -9.32 -11.35
C SER A 115 -30.47 -9.50 -10.98
N PHE A 116 -29.69 -8.41 -11.02
CA PHE A 116 -28.31 -8.39 -10.54
C PHE A 116 -28.25 -8.48 -9.01
N LEU A 117 -27.70 -9.59 -8.51
CA LEU A 117 -27.42 -9.83 -7.09
C LEU A 117 -25.94 -10.19 -6.92
N ALA A 118 -25.22 -9.47 -6.07
CA ALA A 118 -23.78 -9.60 -5.92
C ALA A 118 -23.35 -11.01 -5.50
N LEU A 119 -24.00 -11.60 -4.50
CA LEU A 119 -23.67 -12.94 -4.01
C LEU A 119 -23.97 -14.03 -5.04
N GLN A 120 -25.07 -13.89 -5.79
CA GLN A 120 -25.40 -14.81 -6.86
C GLN A 120 -24.34 -14.74 -7.97
N LEU A 121 -23.90 -13.54 -8.35
CA LEU A 121 -22.84 -13.36 -9.33
C LEU A 121 -21.52 -14.01 -8.87
N VAL A 122 -21.10 -13.76 -7.63
CA VAL A 122 -19.90 -14.37 -7.04
C VAL A 122 -19.98 -15.89 -7.09
N HIS A 123 -21.12 -16.46 -6.70
CA HIS A 123 -21.33 -17.90 -6.73
C HIS A 123 -21.33 -18.48 -8.15
N MET A 124 -21.98 -17.79 -9.10
CA MET A 124 -21.99 -18.19 -10.50
C MET A 124 -20.58 -18.20 -11.10
N ILE A 125 -19.76 -17.17 -10.82
CA ILE A 125 -18.37 -17.12 -11.29
C ILE A 125 -17.56 -18.26 -10.70
N ASP A 126 -17.67 -18.52 -9.40
CA ASP A 126 -16.95 -19.62 -8.76
C ASP A 126 -17.30 -20.97 -9.38
N GLN A 127 -18.59 -21.28 -9.51
CA GLN A 127 -19.05 -22.52 -10.14
C GLN A 127 -18.58 -22.64 -11.59
N THR A 128 -18.61 -21.55 -12.35
CA THR A 128 -18.22 -21.58 -13.76
C THR A 128 -16.70 -21.73 -13.92
N VAL A 129 -15.90 -21.08 -13.08
CA VAL A 129 -14.44 -21.25 -13.07
C VAL A 129 -14.07 -22.68 -12.65
N GLN A 130 -14.75 -23.23 -11.64
CA GLN A 130 -14.56 -24.63 -11.23
C GLN A 130 -14.98 -25.62 -12.33
N ALA A 131 -16.08 -25.35 -13.04
CA ALA A 131 -16.54 -26.19 -14.15
C ALA A 131 -15.64 -26.08 -15.39
N ALA A 132 -15.06 -24.90 -15.62
CA ALA A 132 -14.13 -24.63 -16.71
C ALA A 132 -12.69 -24.95 -16.33
N ALA A 133 -12.44 -25.70 -15.25
CA ALA A 133 -11.09 -26.10 -14.84
C ALA A 133 -10.38 -26.82 -15.99
N THR A 134 -9.54 -26.08 -16.70
CA THR A 134 -8.73 -26.59 -17.81
C THR A 134 -7.43 -27.16 -17.27
N THR A 135 -6.85 -28.09 -18.00
CA THR A 135 -5.46 -28.51 -17.79
C THR A 135 -4.57 -27.29 -18.02
N ILE A 136 -3.99 -26.76 -16.94
CA ILE A 136 -3.16 -25.56 -17.00
C ILE A 136 -1.85 -25.91 -17.73
N ASP A 137 -1.66 -25.32 -18.91
CA ASP A 137 -0.34 -25.29 -19.54
C ASP A 137 0.56 -24.31 -18.77
N THR A 138 1.33 -24.86 -17.83
CA THR A 138 2.27 -24.10 -17.00
C THR A 138 3.26 -23.27 -17.83
N ALA A 139 3.62 -23.70 -19.04
CA ALA A 139 4.53 -22.95 -19.91
C ALA A 139 3.84 -21.73 -20.53
N ASP A 140 2.57 -21.87 -20.91
CA ASP A 140 1.75 -20.77 -21.42
C ASP A 140 1.49 -19.71 -20.35
N VAL A 141 1.06 -20.13 -19.15
CA VAL A 141 0.82 -19.25 -18.00
C VAL A 141 2.09 -18.50 -17.62
N THR A 142 3.24 -19.19 -17.58
CA THR A 142 4.53 -18.54 -17.28
C THR A 142 4.88 -17.48 -18.33
N ARG A 143 4.65 -17.77 -19.62
CA ARG A 143 4.90 -16.82 -20.71
C ARG A 143 4.00 -15.59 -20.60
N LYS A 144 2.72 -15.78 -20.31
CA LYS A 144 1.73 -14.70 -20.12
C LYS A 144 2.07 -13.84 -18.91
N LEU A 145 2.44 -14.45 -17.79
CA LEU A 145 2.90 -13.73 -16.59
C LEU A 145 4.16 -12.91 -16.87
N LEU A 146 5.17 -13.50 -17.51
CA LEU A 146 6.40 -12.79 -17.89
C LEU A 146 6.12 -11.63 -18.85
N SER A 147 5.22 -11.81 -19.81
CA SER A 147 4.79 -10.75 -20.73
C SER A 147 4.18 -9.57 -19.96
N ARG A 148 3.23 -9.83 -19.06
CA ARG A 148 2.58 -8.79 -18.24
C ARG A 148 3.57 -8.05 -17.35
N VAL A 149 4.46 -8.77 -16.69
CA VAL A 149 5.50 -8.18 -15.84
C VAL A 149 6.43 -7.30 -16.69
N ARG A 150 6.87 -7.77 -17.86
CA ARG A 150 7.71 -6.97 -18.78
C ARG A 150 7.01 -5.71 -19.26
N THR A 151 5.74 -5.80 -19.65
CA THR A 151 4.95 -4.64 -20.08
C THR A 151 4.78 -3.61 -18.96
N ARG A 152 4.55 -4.07 -17.71
CA ARG A 152 4.48 -3.19 -16.54
C ARG A 152 5.83 -2.56 -16.21
N LEU A 153 6.91 -3.32 -16.25
CA LEU A 153 8.27 -2.83 -16.04
C LEU A 153 8.67 -1.79 -17.09
N ALA A 154 8.27 -2.00 -18.35
CA ALA A 154 8.55 -1.05 -19.44
C ALA A 154 7.73 0.24 -19.33
N SER A 155 6.48 0.15 -18.87
CA SER A 155 5.60 1.32 -18.75
C SER A 155 5.82 2.13 -17.47
N HIS A 156 6.17 1.49 -16.36
CA HIS A 156 6.29 2.13 -15.04
C HIS A 156 7.52 1.60 -14.27
N PRO A 157 8.74 1.78 -14.79
CA PRO A 157 9.95 1.19 -14.21
C PRO A 157 10.19 1.63 -12.76
N ASP A 158 10.01 2.91 -12.47
CA ASP A 158 10.32 3.48 -11.15
C ASP A 158 9.32 3.02 -10.08
N ALA A 159 8.04 2.88 -10.44
CA ALA A 159 7.03 2.35 -9.53
C ALA A 159 7.29 0.86 -9.23
N CYS A 160 7.68 0.07 -10.24
CA CYS A 160 8.09 -1.31 -10.04
C CYS A 160 9.33 -1.42 -9.14
N ASP A 161 10.31 -0.54 -9.32
CA ASP A 161 11.51 -0.44 -8.50
C ASP A 161 11.16 -0.20 -7.01
N VAL A 162 10.35 0.83 -6.73
CA VAL A 162 9.88 1.14 -5.37
C VAL A 162 9.10 -0.03 -4.76
N LEU A 163 8.20 -0.66 -5.51
CA LEU A 163 7.44 -1.81 -5.00
C LEU A 163 8.35 -3.01 -4.66
N LEU A 164 9.39 -3.26 -5.47
CA LEU A 164 10.41 -4.28 -5.17
C LEU A 164 11.18 -3.94 -3.89
N CYS A 165 11.57 -2.67 -3.71
CA CYS A 165 12.24 -2.21 -2.49
C CYS A 165 11.41 -2.51 -1.25
N LEU A 166 10.12 -2.14 -1.30
CA LEU A 166 9.20 -2.30 -0.18
C LEU A 166 8.99 -3.78 0.14
N LEU A 167 8.86 -4.62 -0.89
CA LEU A 167 8.75 -6.08 -0.74
C LEU A 167 10.00 -6.67 -0.10
N ALA A 168 11.19 -6.40 -0.65
CA ALA A 168 12.45 -6.92 -0.12
C ALA A 168 12.69 -6.47 1.33
N THR A 169 12.39 -5.20 1.63
CA THR A 169 12.52 -4.64 2.98
C THR A 169 11.54 -5.28 3.96
N ALA A 170 10.28 -5.48 3.57
CA ALA A 170 9.30 -6.16 4.41
C ALA A 170 9.64 -7.63 4.63
N ALA A 171 10.23 -8.30 3.64
CA ALA A 171 10.52 -9.73 3.67
C ALA A 171 11.77 -10.08 4.51
N THR A 172 12.67 -9.12 4.70
CA THR A 172 13.82 -9.21 5.62
C THR A 172 13.47 -8.77 7.06
N SER A 173 12.26 -8.28 7.28
CA SER A 173 11.79 -7.87 8.60
C SER A 173 11.50 -9.08 9.49
N PRO A 174 11.83 -9.03 10.79
CA PRO A 174 11.45 -10.10 11.74
C PRO A 174 9.94 -10.28 11.87
N ASN A 175 9.15 -9.28 11.47
CA ASN A 175 7.69 -9.27 11.61
C ASN A 175 6.92 -10.07 10.52
N ARG A 176 7.63 -10.84 9.68
CA ARG A 176 7.12 -11.61 8.54
C ARG A 176 6.42 -10.76 7.47
N LEU A 177 6.60 -11.15 6.20
CA LEU A 177 5.98 -10.48 5.06
C LEU A 177 4.46 -10.68 5.07
N SER A 178 3.71 -9.58 5.03
CA SER A 178 2.24 -9.58 4.92
C SER A 178 1.78 -8.61 3.82
N PRO A 179 0.90 -9.04 2.90
CA PRO A 179 0.52 -10.43 2.65
C PRO A 179 1.70 -11.26 2.12
N PHE A 180 1.81 -12.51 2.56
CA PHE A 180 2.84 -13.43 2.06
C PHE A 180 2.44 -14.00 0.69
N PRO A 181 3.33 -14.02 -0.33
CA PRO A 181 2.99 -14.55 -1.63
C PRO A 181 2.61 -16.04 -1.54
N PRO A 182 1.43 -16.44 -2.04
CA PRO A 182 0.91 -17.80 -1.87
C PRO A 182 1.82 -18.88 -2.47
N MET A 183 2.55 -18.55 -3.54
CA MET A 183 3.47 -19.45 -4.23
C MET A 183 4.67 -19.92 -3.38
N PHE A 184 5.01 -19.19 -2.30
CA PHE A 184 6.08 -19.56 -1.38
C PHE A 184 5.58 -20.23 -0.10
N LYS A 185 4.27 -20.52 0.03
CA LYS A 185 3.68 -21.14 1.23
C LYS A 185 3.95 -22.65 1.37
N SER A 186 4.90 -23.20 0.61
CA SER A 186 5.37 -24.57 0.80
C SER A 186 5.99 -24.73 2.19
N GLU A 187 5.78 -25.85 2.87
CA GLU A 187 6.14 -26.15 4.27
C GLU A 187 7.66 -26.18 4.58
N ALA A 188 8.50 -25.58 3.74
CA ALA A 188 9.94 -25.52 3.95
C ALA A 188 10.43 -24.07 3.95
N LYS A 189 10.70 -23.59 5.18
CA LYS A 189 11.76 -22.66 5.58
C LYS A 189 12.21 -21.59 4.56
N ASP A 190 11.88 -20.34 4.89
CA ASP A 190 12.64 -19.10 4.64
C ASP A 190 13.90 -19.24 3.76
N ASP A 191 13.74 -19.24 2.43
CA ASP A 191 14.84 -19.01 1.48
C ASP A 191 14.52 -17.78 0.63
N LEU A 192 14.61 -16.61 1.26
CA LEU A 192 14.52 -15.29 0.64
C LEU A 192 15.93 -14.70 0.41
N GLY A 193 16.87 -15.53 -0.02
CA GLY A 193 18.31 -15.22 -0.06
C GLY A 193 18.88 -14.87 -1.44
N THR A 194 18.11 -14.91 -2.52
CA THR A 194 18.69 -14.92 -3.89
C THR A 194 17.94 -14.05 -4.87
N LEU A 195 18.04 -12.73 -4.73
CA LEU A 195 17.67 -11.79 -5.79
C LEU A 195 18.38 -10.47 -5.48
N ILE A 196 19.47 -10.12 -6.21
CA ILE A 196 20.10 -8.78 -6.38
C ILE A 196 21.39 -8.89 -7.28
N ALA A 197 21.39 -8.44 -8.56
CA ALA A 197 22.57 -7.97 -9.40
C ALA A 197 22.30 -6.64 -10.24
N GLU A 198 23.29 -5.73 -10.39
CA GLU A 198 23.30 -4.22 -10.51
C GLU A 198 23.06 -3.50 -11.89
N GLU A 199 22.75 -2.17 -11.90
CA GLU A 199 23.49 -1.01 -12.54
C GLU A 199 22.72 0.37 -12.66
N ASP A 200 23.47 1.50 -12.81
CA ASP A 200 23.17 2.94 -12.54
C ASP A 200 22.68 3.86 -13.72
N PHE A 201 22.03 5.02 -13.44
CA PHE A 201 22.22 6.40 -14.03
C PHE A 201 21.11 7.43 -13.58
N PRO A 202 21.34 8.77 -13.57
CA PRO A 202 20.49 9.76 -12.86
C PRO A 202 19.80 10.85 -13.72
N LEU A 203 18.72 11.49 -13.23
CA LEU A 203 18.43 12.93 -13.42
C LEU A 203 17.35 13.47 -12.44
N SER A 204 17.31 14.80 -12.29
CA SER A 204 16.84 15.60 -11.13
C SER A 204 15.60 16.46 -11.43
N LEU A 205 14.78 16.77 -10.40
CA LEU A 205 13.81 17.88 -10.35
C LEU A 205 13.59 18.36 -8.89
N ALA A 206 13.36 19.67 -8.72
CA ALA A 206 13.59 20.41 -7.47
C ALA A 206 12.37 20.54 -6.53
N LEU A 207 12.54 20.13 -5.26
CA LEU A 207 11.72 20.49 -4.09
C LEU A 207 12.66 21.08 -3.04
N ALA A 208 12.68 22.42 -2.95
CA ALA A 208 13.82 23.20 -2.48
C ALA A 208 14.40 22.79 -1.11
N ASP A 209 13.61 22.21 -0.20
CA ASP A 209 14.09 21.85 1.14
C ASP A 209 14.02 20.37 1.51
N LEU A 210 13.38 19.52 0.69
CA LEU A 210 13.24 18.07 0.91
C LEU A 210 13.69 17.32 -0.36
N ASP A 211 14.66 16.41 -0.24
CA ASP A 211 15.16 15.60 -1.39
C ASP A 211 14.18 14.46 -1.69
N VAL A 212 13.07 14.81 -2.35
CA VAL A 212 12.07 13.86 -2.84
C VAL A 212 12.62 13.14 -4.06
N ARG A 213 12.73 11.81 -3.96
CA ARG A 213 13.24 10.96 -5.07
C ARG A 213 12.13 10.37 -5.91
N PHE A 214 10.96 10.12 -5.33
CA PHE A 214 9.82 9.55 -6.04
C PHE A 214 8.50 9.93 -5.39
N VAL A 215 7.51 10.16 -6.25
CA VAL A 215 6.11 10.38 -5.88
C VAL A 215 5.27 9.38 -6.67
N GLY A 216 4.69 8.42 -5.98
CA GLY A 216 3.78 7.45 -6.58
C GLY A 216 2.34 7.78 -6.22
N GLU A 217 1.46 7.92 -7.21
CA GLU A 217 0.03 7.95 -6.96
C GLU A 217 -0.47 6.53 -6.64
N VAL A 218 -1.21 6.41 -5.54
CA VAL A 218 -1.83 5.15 -5.13
C VAL A 218 -3.22 5.07 -5.75
N ILE A 219 -3.34 4.27 -6.81
CA ILE A 219 -4.61 4.04 -7.50
C ILE A 219 -5.41 2.99 -6.73
N ALA A 220 -6.27 3.47 -5.81
CA ALA A 220 -7.24 2.63 -5.12
C ALA A 220 -8.48 2.38 -5.98
N SER A 221 -9.21 1.30 -5.70
CA SER A 221 -10.56 1.11 -6.26
C SER A 221 -11.48 2.25 -5.80
N PRO A 222 -12.49 2.63 -6.62
CA PRO A 222 -13.51 3.59 -6.19
C PRO A 222 -14.13 3.17 -4.86
N ASP A 223 -14.31 4.13 -3.95
CA ASP A 223 -14.94 3.94 -2.64
C ASP A 223 -16.09 4.94 -2.48
N PRO A 224 -17.32 4.57 -2.92
CA PRO A 224 -18.49 5.44 -2.84
C PRO A 224 -18.91 5.76 -1.41
N TRP A 225 -18.53 4.94 -0.42
CA TRP A 225 -18.79 5.27 0.98
C TRP A 225 -17.88 6.42 1.43
N PHE A 226 -16.57 6.29 1.17
CA PHE A 226 -15.61 7.34 1.52
C PHE A 226 -15.93 8.65 0.80
N ASP A 227 -16.26 8.59 -0.49
CA ASP A 227 -16.55 9.80 -1.28
C ASP A 227 -17.81 10.53 -0.76
N ARG A 228 -18.84 9.81 -0.32
CA ARG A 228 -20.02 10.41 0.33
C ARG A 228 -19.67 11.03 1.68
N ALA A 229 -18.94 10.30 2.52
CA ALA A 229 -18.52 10.81 3.83
C ALA A 229 -17.57 12.03 3.70
N ALA A 230 -16.74 12.07 2.66
CA ALA A 230 -15.90 13.23 2.33
C ALA A 230 -16.72 14.44 1.86
N ALA A 231 -17.83 14.23 1.17
CA ALA A 231 -18.75 15.30 0.78
C ALA A 231 -19.53 15.85 1.99
N GLU A 232 -19.88 14.99 2.94
CA GLU A 232 -20.65 15.35 4.13
C GLU A 232 -19.80 16.04 5.20
N HIS A 233 -18.70 15.42 5.60
CA HIS A 233 -17.86 15.91 6.71
C HIS A 233 -16.66 16.74 6.25
N GLY A 234 -16.38 16.77 4.94
CA GLY A 234 -15.14 17.31 4.41
C GLY A 234 -13.95 16.36 4.62
N SER A 235 -12.84 16.68 3.95
CA SER A 235 -11.59 15.93 4.11
C SER A 235 -10.38 16.86 4.11
N THR A 236 -9.24 16.34 4.58
CA THR A 236 -7.95 17.03 4.55
C THR A 236 -6.84 16.09 4.13
N MET A 237 -5.78 16.65 3.56
CA MET A 237 -4.57 15.90 3.24
C MET A 237 -3.60 16.00 4.41
N CYS A 238 -3.18 14.85 4.91
CA CYS A 238 -2.23 14.74 6.00
C CYS A 238 -1.11 13.76 5.63
N TYR A 239 -0.03 13.77 6.40
CA TYR A 239 1.12 12.92 6.23
C TYR A 239 1.16 11.84 7.30
N HIS A 240 1.46 10.61 6.90
CA HIS A 240 1.69 9.49 7.80
C HIS A 240 3.11 8.94 7.57
N GLY A 241 3.93 9.00 8.61
CA GLY A 241 5.25 8.40 8.62
C GLY A 241 5.21 7.03 9.29
N SER A 242 5.90 6.06 8.70
CA SER A 242 6.10 4.74 9.28
C SER A 242 7.44 4.18 8.83
N LYS A 243 7.96 3.18 9.54
CA LYS A 243 9.13 2.42 9.08
C LYS A 243 8.83 1.79 7.71
N MET A 244 9.83 1.79 6.84
CA MET A 244 9.74 1.29 5.47
C MET A 244 9.26 -0.16 5.36
N VAL A 245 9.64 -1.01 6.33
CA VAL A 245 9.18 -2.41 6.44
C VAL A 245 7.65 -2.56 6.47
N HIS A 246 6.92 -1.54 6.91
CA HIS A 246 5.45 -1.61 6.99
C HIS A 246 4.77 -1.20 5.69
N PHE A 247 5.46 -0.47 4.80
CA PHE A 247 4.83 0.11 3.61
C PHE A 247 4.35 -0.94 2.60
N HIS A 248 4.99 -2.11 2.54
CA HIS A 248 4.44 -3.25 1.78
C HIS A 248 3.03 -3.62 2.27
N SER A 249 2.85 -3.79 3.59
CA SER A 249 1.55 -4.11 4.17
C SER A 249 0.57 -2.94 4.03
N ILE A 250 1.02 -1.71 4.29
CA ILE A 250 0.18 -0.51 4.20
C ILE A 250 -0.39 -0.31 2.79
N LEU A 251 0.39 -0.55 1.74
CA LEU A 251 -0.10 -0.44 0.35
C LEU A 251 -1.11 -1.54 -0.02
N GLN A 252 -1.01 -2.72 0.60
CA GLN A 252 -1.88 -3.86 0.29
C GLN A 252 -3.14 -3.91 1.16
N ASN A 253 -3.04 -3.48 2.42
CA ASN A 253 -4.08 -3.62 3.45
C ASN A 253 -4.64 -2.28 3.94
N GLY A 254 -4.09 -1.16 3.46
CA GLY A 254 -4.38 0.17 4.00
C GLY A 254 -3.69 0.43 5.33
N LEU A 255 -3.92 1.63 5.87
CA LEU A 255 -3.52 1.96 7.24
C LEU A 255 -4.48 1.28 8.22
N GLN A 256 -3.95 0.77 9.32
CA GLN A 256 -4.71 0.03 10.32
C GLN A 256 -4.42 0.60 11.71
N VAL A 257 -5.40 0.51 12.61
CA VAL A 257 -5.23 0.92 14.00
C VAL A 257 -4.46 -0.17 14.74
N MET A 258 -3.19 0.08 15.05
CA MET A 258 -2.30 -0.90 15.70
C MET A 258 -2.05 -0.63 17.19
N SER A 259 -2.71 0.38 17.76
CA SER A 259 -2.58 0.73 19.18
C SER A 259 -2.92 -0.46 20.09
N GLY A 260 -2.11 -0.69 21.12
CA GLY A 260 -2.30 -1.82 22.05
C GLY A 260 -1.88 -3.19 21.51
N THR A 261 -1.43 -3.29 20.25
CA THR A 261 -0.94 -4.55 19.66
C THR A 261 0.59 -4.66 19.72
N ARG A 262 1.12 -5.87 19.51
CA ARG A 262 2.57 -6.11 19.34
C ARG A 262 3.19 -5.38 18.13
N HIS A 263 2.35 -4.87 17.21
CA HIS A 263 2.76 -4.16 16.00
C HIS A 263 2.69 -2.64 16.15
N MET A 264 2.40 -2.14 17.35
CA MET A 264 2.47 -0.72 17.68
C MET A 264 3.91 -0.20 17.51
N SER A 265 4.12 0.67 16.52
CA SER A 265 5.44 1.20 16.17
C SER A 265 5.81 2.46 16.96
N SER A 266 4.80 3.23 17.35
CA SER A 266 4.89 4.45 18.15
C SER A 266 3.86 4.35 19.26
N GLY A 267 4.21 4.71 20.49
CA GLY A 267 3.30 4.63 21.64
C GLY A 267 1.99 5.39 21.42
N ASN A 268 0.97 5.08 22.21
CA ASN A 268 -0.37 5.66 22.12
C ASN A 268 -0.57 6.87 23.05
N VAL A 269 0.42 7.77 23.14
CA VAL A 269 0.47 8.88 24.10
C VAL A 269 -0.77 9.78 24.03
N PHE A 270 -1.39 9.90 22.86
CA PHE A 270 -2.59 10.73 22.66
C PHE A 270 -3.85 9.91 22.35
N GLY A 271 -3.85 8.64 22.73
CA GLY A 271 -4.96 7.70 22.55
C GLY A 271 -4.76 6.70 21.41
N ASP A 272 -5.70 5.77 21.31
CA ASP A 272 -5.64 4.70 20.31
C ASP A 272 -6.13 5.20 18.95
N GLY A 273 -5.35 4.93 17.90
CA GLY A 273 -5.65 5.35 16.54
C GLY A 273 -4.44 5.42 15.61
N ILE A 274 -4.71 5.83 14.37
CA ILE A 274 -3.71 6.13 13.35
C ILE A 274 -3.31 7.59 13.50
N TYR A 275 -2.01 7.83 13.60
CA TYR A 275 -1.44 9.16 13.79
C TYR A 275 -1.09 9.79 12.44
N PHE A 276 -1.49 11.04 12.27
CA PHE A 276 -1.15 11.87 11.11
C PHE A 276 -0.57 13.21 11.55
N ALA A 277 0.29 13.76 10.71
CA ALA A 277 0.84 15.09 10.86
C ALA A 277 0.39 15.99 9.71
N GLN A 278 0.16 17.27 10.00
CA GLN A 278 -0.08 18.26 8.96
C GLN A 278 1.19 18.60 8.17
N SER A 279 2.35 18.48 8.81
CA SER A 279 3.67 18.74 8.22
C SER A 279 4.35 17.43 7.78
N PRO A 280 4.94 17.38 6.58
CA PRO A 280 5.74 16.22 6.16
C PRO A 280 6.99 16.05 7.02
N GLN A 281 7.58 17.14 7.53
CA GLN A 281 8.76 17.09 8.40
C GLN A 281 8.49 16.32 9.69
N VAL A 282 7.33 16.55 10.28
CA VAL A 282 6.91 15.82 11.46
C VAL A 282 6.63 14.35 11.16
N ALA A 283 5.99 14.05 10.03
CA ALA A 283 5.79 12.67 9.62
C ALA A 283 7.13 11.93 9.39
N MET A 284 8.15 12.60 8.85
CA MET A 284 9.48 11.99 8.65
C MET A 284 10.08 11.47 9.96
N ASN A 285 9.85 12.12 11.10
CA ASN A 285 10.35 11.67 12.40
C ASN A 285 9.89 10.24 12.75
N PHE A 286 8.73 9.82 12.25
CA PHE A 286 8.20 8.46 12.43
C PHE A 286 8.60 7.49 11.32
N ALA A 287 9.19 8.00 10.23
CA ALA A 287 9.68 7.21 9.11
C ALA A 287 11.14 6.74 9.30
N PHE A 288 11.90 7.43 10.15
CA PHE A 288 13.28 7.04 10.47
C PHE A 288 13.34 5.76 11.30
N GLY A 289 14.30 4.89 10.98
CA GLY A 289 14.62 3.69 11.75
C GLY A 289 15.14 2.54 10.90
N THR A 290 15.71 1.53 11.55
CA THR A 290 16.11 0.26 10.93
C THR A 290 14.92 -0.71 10.82
N PRO A 291 14.87 -1.56 9.77
CA PRO A 291 15.79 -1.67 8.64
C PRO A 291 15.58 -0.60 7.56
N CYS A 292 16.71 -0.09 7.08
CA CYS A 292 16.88 0.68 5.85
C CYS A 292 16.47 -0.14 4.62
N GLN A 293 16.44 0.50 3.45
CA GLN A 293 16.08 -0.16 2.19
C GLN A 293 17.08 -1.30 1.95
N GLN A 294 16.57 -2.51 1.65
CA GLN A 294 17.40 -3.72 1.57
C GLN A 294 17.75 -4.15 0.14
N TRP A 295 17.05 -3.62 -0.86
CA TRP A 295 17.30 -3.97 -2.25
C TRP A 295 18.40 -3.09 -2.84
N SER A 296 19.67 -3.52 -2.77
CA SER A 296 20.82 -2.66 -3.10
C SER A 296 20.89 -2.16 -4.55
N GLN A 297 19.91 -2.50 -5.39
CA GLN A 297 19.84 -2.19 -6.82
C GLN A 297 18.66 -1.35 -7.20
N SER A 298 17.98 -0.81 -6.20
CA SER A 298 17.00 0.19 -6.45
C SER A 298 17.65 1.38 -7.14
N ARG A 299 17.06 1.76 -8.29
CA ARG A 299 17.42 2.96 -9.03
C ARG A 299 16.81 4.21 -8.38
N VAL A 300 15.72 4.03 -7.64
CA VAL A 300 14.90 5.12 -7.09
C VAL A 300 15.21 5.38 -5.60
N MET A 301 15.30 4.32 -4.80
CA MET A 301 15.43 4.38 -3.35
C MET A 301 16.90 4.17 -2.93
N SER A 302 17.48 5.18 -2.31
CA SER A 302 18.76 5.02 -1.63
C SER A 302 18.63 4.08 -0.42
N LYS A 303 19.76 3.51 0.05
CA LYS A 303 19.78 2.68 1.27
C LYS A 303 19.09 3.37 2.45
N ASN A 304 19.32 4.67 2.62
CA ASN A 304 18.76 5.45 3.72
C ASN A 304 17.43 6.13 3.36
N ALA A 305 16.77 5.73 2.28
CA ALA A 305 15.49 6.30 1.90
C ALA A 305 14.44 6.08 3.00
N ILE A 306 13.60 7.07 3.17
CA ILE A 306 12.44 7.02 4.06
C ILE A 306 11.17 7.15 3.22
N CYS A 307 10.10 6.51 3.69
CA CYS A 307 8.80 6.56 3.04
C CYS A 307 7.79 7.33 3.90
N VAL A 308 7.02 8.18 3.26
CA VAL A 308 5.92 8.93 3.88
C VAL A 308 4.68 8.78 3.01
N ALA A 309 3.55 8.37 3.60
CA ALA A 309 2.27 8.35 2.91
C ALA A 309 1.60 9.72 2.99
N VAL A 310 1.04 10.19 1.88
CA VAL A 310 0.06 11.28 1.85
C VAL A 310 -1.32 10.64 1.87
N CYS A 311 -2.09 10.99 2.88
CA CYS A 311 -3.37 10.38 3.18
C CYS A 311 -4.46 11.44 3.14
N GLN A 312 -5.58 11.10 2.50
CA GLN A 312 -6.80 11.87 2.60
C GLN A 312 -7.59 11.34 3.79
N VAL A 313 -7.82 12.19 4.78
CA VAL A 313 -8.49 11.87 6.04
C VAL A 313 -9.80 12.65 6.14
N LEU A 314 -10.88 11.98 6.54
CA LEU A 314 -12.20 12.60 6.76
C LEU A 314 -12.19 13.46 8.03
N LYS A 315 -12.84 14.62 7.98
CA LYS A 315 -12.94 15.55 9.13
C LYS A 315 -14.18 15.27 9.99
N ASP A 316 -14.48 14.00 10.24
CA ASP A 316 -15.57 13.64 11.15
C ASP A 316 -15.12 13.85 12.61
N PRO A 317 -15.74 14.78 13.37
CA PRO A 317 -15.36 15.04 14.76
C PRO A 317 -15.60 13.86 15.71
N ALA A 318 -16.42 12.87 15.31
CA ALA A 318 -16.64 11.67 16.13
C ALA A 318 -15.42 10.74 16.14
N VAL A 319 -14.62 10.75 15.06
CA VAL A 319 -13.54 9.78 14.83
C VAL A 319 -12.17 10.45 14.78
N LEU A 320 -12.10 11.71 14.35
CA LEU A 320 -10.86 12.48 14.21
C LEU A 320 -10.64 13.37 15.44
N LYS A 321 -9.58 13.08 16.19
CA LYS A 321 -9.10 13.94 17.28
C LYS A 321 -7.99 14.84 16.79
N THR A 322 -8.18 16.15 16.93
CA THR A 322 -7.16 17.16 16.62
C THR A 322 -6.42 17.53 17.89
N LEU A 323 -5.08 17.42 17.85
CA LEU A 323 -4.22 17.76 18.98
C LEU A 323 -3.47 19.06 18.66
N PRO A 324 -3.57 20.08 19.53
CA PRO A 324 -2.79 21.30 19.37
C PRO A 324 -1.30 20.99 19.62
N ALA A 325 -0.45 21.37 18.67
CA ALA A 325 1.00 21.29 18.88
C ALA A 325 1.52 22.51 19.64
N SER A 326 2.57 22.29 20.43
CA SER A 326 3.32 23.35 21.10
C SER A 326 4.12 24.16 20.06
N GLN A 327 3.47 25.21 19.54
CA GLN A 327 3.99 26.39 18.82
C GLN A 327 5.01 26.28 17.65
N ALA A 328 5.54 25.12 17.27
CA ALA A 328 6.45 25.01 16.10
C ALA A 328 6.18 23.84 15.13
N ASP A 329 5.57 22.74 15.59
CA ASP A 329 5.58 21.47 14.83
C ASP A 329 4.27 21.15 14.06
N GLY A 330 3.31 22.07 14.01
CA GLY A 330 2.07 21.88 13.26
C GLY A 330 1.10 20.84 13.86
N THR A 331 -0.13 20.80 13.35
CA THR A 331 -1.23 20.04 13.97
C THR A 331 -1.06 18.52 13.81
N TYR A 332 -1.36 17.77 14.86
CA TYR A 332 -1.46 16.30 14.81
C TYR A 332 -2.92 15.86 14.79
N TYR A 333 -3.17 14.75 14.09
CA TYR A 333 -4.48 14.11 14.06
C TYR A 333 -4.37 12.66 14.49
N VAL A 334 -5.31 12.22 15.31
CA VAL A 334 -5.46 10.81 15.70
C VAL A 334 -6.81 10.33 15.20
N LEU A 335 -6.79 9.31 14.35
CA LEU A 335 -7.99 8.73 13.74
C LEU A 335 -8.26 7.36 14.34
N SER A 336 -9.45 7.19 14.93
CA SER A 336 -9.80 5.92 15.59
C SER A 336 -10.36 4.84 14.64
N ASP A 337 -10.80 5.19 13.43
CA ASP A 337 -11.33 4.23 12.45
C ASP A 337 -10.57 4.34 11.11
N HIS A 338 -9.99 3.22 10.67
CA HIS A 338 -9.21 3.14 9.43
C HIS A 338 -10.04 3.40 8.15
N ARG A 339 -11.37 3.21 8.19
CA ARG A 339 -12.22 3.48 7.02
C ARG A 339 -12.22 4.96 6.63
N HIS A 340 -11.96 5.85 7.58
CA HIS A 340 -11.97 7.29 7.39
C HIS A 340 -10.66 7.84 6.81
N VAL A 341 -9.77 6.96 6.33
CA VAL A 341 -8.54 7.35 5.63
C VAL A 341 -8.35 6.55 4.34
N ARG A 342 -7.86 7.21 3.30
CA ARG A 342 -7.30 6.56 2.12
C ARG A 342 -5.93 7.14 1.78
N ILE A 343 -5.04 6.26 1.32
CA ILE A 343 -3.71 6.66 0.84
C ILE A 343 -3.86 7.19 -0.58
N LYS A 344 -3.30 8.38 -0.85
CA LYS A 344 -3.34 9.02 -2.16
C LYS A 344 -1.98 9.02 -2.83
N TYR A 345 -0.93 9.31 -2.09
CA TYR A 345 0.43 9.31 -2.62
C TYR A 345 1.40 8.62 -1.67
N LEU A 346 2.44 8.04 -2.25
CA LEU A 346 3.61 7.56 -1.55
C LEU A 346 4.79 8.45 -1.92
N LEU A 347 5.41 9.06 -0.92
CA LEU A 347 6.61 9.87 -1.06
C LEU A 347 7.81 9.05 -0.63
N VAL A 348 8.79 8.91 -1.51
CA VAL A 348 10.11 8.40 -1.19
C VAL A 348 11.04 9.60 -1.08
N LEU A 349 11.65 9.73 0.09
CA LEU A 349 12.55 10.82 0.43
C LEU A 349 13.92 10.24 0.70
N SER A 350 14.97 10.92 0.26
CA SER A 350 16.32 10.65 0.76
C SER A 350 16.67 11.70 1.80
N PRO A 351 17.16 11.32 2.98
CA PRO A 351 17.68 12.30 3.92
C PRO A 351 18.84 13.03 3.24
N LYS A 352 18.79 14.37 3.21
CA LYS A 352 19.95 15.18 2.83
C LYS A 352 21.10 14.71 3.73
N ALA A 353 22.25 14.37 3.14
CA ALA A 353 23.42 14.01 3.92
C ALA A 353 23.66 15.14 4.92
N VAL A 354 23.32 14.91 6.19
CA VAL A 354 23.77 15.80 7.27
C VAL A 354 25.27 15.76 7.10
N ALA A 355 25.87 16.89 6.72
CA ALA A 355 27.31 17.03 6.62
C ALA A 355 27.85 16.36 7.88
N ARG A 356 28.64 15.30 7.73
CA ARG A 356 29.11 14.51 8.87
C ARG A 356 29.79 15.50 9.80
N THR A 357 29.09 15.97 10.83
CA THR A 357 29.72 16.50 12.01
C THR A 357 30.59 15.34 12.42
N SER A 358 31.90 15.54 12.29
CA SER A 358 32.83 14.46 12.56
C SER A 358 32.52 13.96 13.97
N ALA A 359 32.72 12.68 14.26
CA ALA A 359 32.57 12.19 15.63
C ALA A 359 33.41 13.04 16.61
N TRP A 360 34.46 13.70 16.12
CA TRP A 360 35.23 14.72 16.83
C TRP A 360 34.44 15.99 17.16
N ASP A 361 33.62 16.53 16.26
CA ASP A 361 32.82 17.74 16.52
C ASP A 361 31.73 17.51 17.57
N VAL A 362 31.18 16.30 17.65
CA VAL A 362 30.16 15.92 18.64
C VAL A 362 30.78 15.69 20.02
N VAL A 363 32.01 15.15 20.08
CA VAL A 363 32.68 14.80 21.35
C VAL A 363 33.54 15.94 21.90
N PHE A 364 34.17 16.73 21.03
CA PHE A 364 35.15 17.75 21.42
C PHE A 364 34.75 19.18 21.04
N GLY A 365 33.59 19.37 20.40
CA GLY A 365 33.18 20.68 19.88
C GLY A 365 34.05 21.12 18.69
N SER A 366 33.80 22.32 18.20
CA SER A 366 34.61 22.88 17.11
C SER A 366 36.04 23.19 17.58
N PRO A 367 37.06 23.13 16.70
CA PRO A 367 38.44 23.48 17.06
C PRO A 367 38.59 24.87 17.71
N TRP A 368 37.72 25.81 17.33
CA TRP A 368 37.67 27.16 17.91
C TRP A 368 37.18 27.17 19.35
N GLU A 369 36.17 26.36 19.68
CA GLU A 369 35.65 26.23 21.05
C GLU A 369 36.67 25.56 21.98
N ILE A 370 37.45 24.59 21.47
CA ILE A 370 38.56 23.98 22.22
C ILE A 370 39.62 25.04 22.53
N VAL A 371 40.04 25.83 21.53
CA VAL A 371 41.03 26.90 21.72
C VAL A 371 40.52 27.94 22.72
N MET A 372 39.24 28.33 22.64
CA MET A 372 38.63 29.27 23.59
C MET A 372 38.57 28.70 25.01
N SER A 373 38.27 27.41 25.15
CA SER A 373 38.22 26.73 26.45
C SER A 373 39.61 26.65 27.09
N VAL A 374 40.64 26.30 26.30
CA VAL A 374 42.04 26.28 26.77
C VAL A 374 42.53 27.68 27.12
N PHE A 375 42.18 28.70 26.32
CA PHE A 375 42.52 30.09 26.60
C PHE A 375 41.92 30.56 27.93
N TRP A 376 40.62 30.35 28.15
CA TRP A 376 39.96 30.74 29.40
C TRP A 376 40.46 29.94 30.60
N PHE A 377 40.80 28.66 30.42
CA PHE A 377 41.42 27.86 31.47
C PHE A 377 42.81 28.40 31.84
N ALA A 378 43.62 28.80 30.86
CA ALA A 378 44.94 29.39 31.11
C ALA A 378 44.82 30.75 31.83
N VAL A 379 43.85 31.58 31.45
CA VAL A 379 43.55 32.85 32.12
C VAL A 379 43.14 32.61 33.58
N ALA A 380 42.22 31.67 33.82
CA ALA A 380 41.76 31.32 35.16
C ALA A 380 42.90 30.76 36.03
N TYR A 381 43.75 29.90 35.46
CA TYR A 381 44.94 29.36 36.15
C TYR A 381 45.94 30.46 36.50
N LEU A 382 46.18 31.41 35.59
CA LEU A 382 47.10 32.52 35.84
C LEU A 382 46.56 33.42 36.97
N VAL A 383 45.27 33.76 36.94
CA VAL A 383 44.62 34.53 38.02
C VAL A 383 44.71 33.79 39.35
N TRP A 384 44.43 32.48 39.37
CA TRP A 384 44.58 31.65 40.56
C TRP A 384 46.03 31.64 41.09
N SER A 385 47.02 31.46 40.22
CA SER A 385 48.44 31.44 40.62
C SER A 385 48.95 32.77 41.18
N VAL A 386 48.42 33.89 40.69
CA VAL A 386 48.76 35.23 41.19
C VAL A 386 48.08 35.49 42.53
N ALA A 387 46.83 35.02 42.70
CA ALA A 387 46.11 35.12 43.96
C ALA A 387 46.67 34.22 45.07
N ASP A 388 47.28 33.08 44.73
CA ASP A 388 47.95 32.18 45.68
C ASP A 388 49.36 32.66 46.07
N ALA A 389 49.95 33.58 45.27
CA ALA A 389 51.26 34.18 45.50
C ALA A 389 51.23 35.51 46.28
N THR A 390 50.03 36.01 46.62
CA THR A 390 49.78 37.18 47.50
C THR A 390 49.23 36.72 48.84
#